data_AF-A0A5C2HSC6-F1
#
_entry.id   AF-A0A5C2HSC6-F1
#
_cell.length_a   1.000
_cell.length_b   1.000
_cell.length_c   1.000
_cell.angle_alpha   90.00
_cell.angle_beta   90.00
_cell.angle_gamma   90.00
#
_symmetry.space_group_name_H-M   'P 1'
#
loop_
_entity.id
_entity.type
_entity.pdbx_description
1 polymer ?
#
loop_
_entity_poly.entity_id
_entity_poly.type
_entity_poly.pdbx_seq_one_letter_code
_entity_poly.pdbx_strand_id
1 'polypeptide(L)'
;MNMKIDTTFLQRCIQALQRAIQQLEIHTPDTIEYEMFRSAAIKEFEIILEQSGKLLRHCLKPWFASAKAVDRLTFKEVFRYAAKHDLIDLESSERWLIYRDNRNNTAHDYGVNFAEATLKLLPQFIADASALEQTLRRCDYD
;
A
#
# COMPACT_ATOMS: atom_id res chain seq x y z
N MET A 1 -20.18 18.83 -7.47
CA MET A 1 -20.00 17.86 -8.58
C MET A 1 -19.07 16.81 -8.00
N ASN A 2 -19.58 15.66 -7.56
CA ASN A 2 -18.75 14.63 -6.91
C ASN A 2 -17.63 14.23 -7.85
N MET A 3 -16.39 14.54 -7.50
CA MET A 3 -15.22 14.04 -8.21
C MET A 3 -14.87 12.67 -7.64
N LYS A 4 -14.76 11.68 -8.51
CA LYS A 4 -14.24 10.37 -8.13
C LYS A 4 -12.74 10.44 -7.89
N ILE A 5 -12.26 9.68 -6.91
CA ILE A 5 -10.84 9.52 -6.68
C ILE A 5 -10.23 8.77 -7.88
N ASP A 6 -9.23 9.37 -8.54
CA ASP A 6 -8.47 8.70 -9.59
C ASP A 6 -7.46 7.73 -8.97
N THR A 7 -7.70 6.44 -9.19
CA THR A 7 -6.87 5.34 -8.68
C THR A 7 -5.98 4.71 -9.76
N THR A 8 -5.94 5.28 -10.97
CA THR A 8 -5.23 4.70 -12.13
C THR A 8 -3.74 4.45 -11.84
N PHE A 9 -3.08 5.39 -11.17
CA PHE A 9 -1.68 5.24 -10.80
C PHE A 9 -1.47 4.11 -9.77
N LEU A 10 -2.29 4.07 -8.73
CA LEU A 10 -2.25 3.00 -7.71
C LEU A 10 -2.47 1.62 -8.36
N GLN A 11 -3.44 1.50 -9.27
CA GLN A 11 -3.71 0.27 -9.98
C GLN A 11 -2.51 -0.19 -10.83
N ARG A 12 -1.83 0.73 -11.52
CA ARG A 12 -0.62 0.42 -12.30
C ARG A 12 0.52 -0.08 -11.41
N CYS A 13 0.74 0.55 -10.26
CA CYS A 13 1.75 0.10 -9.30
C CYS A 13 1.45 -1.30 -8.76
N ILE A 14 0.19 -1.60 -8.43
CA ILE A 14 -0.23 -2.94 -7.99
C ILE A 14 0.07 -3.99 -9.08
N GLN A 15 -0.23 -3.68 -10.34
CA GLN A 15 0.08 -4.57 -11.47
C GLN A 15 1.58 -4.76 -11.67
N ALA A 16 2.37 -3.69 -11.53
CA ALA A 16 3.83 -3.77 -11.62
C ALA A 16 4.41 -4.65 -10.50
N LEU A 17 3.91 -4.50 -9.27
CA LEU A 17 4.30 -5.36 -8.14
C LEU A 17 3.94 -6.83 -8.39
N GLN A 18 2.72 -7.11 -8.85
CA GLN A 18 2.29 -8.46 -9.22
C GLN A 18 3.23 -9.08 -10.26
N ARG A 19 3.59 -8.31 -11.29
CA ARG A 19 4.50 -8.77 -12.34
C ARG A 19 5.91 -9.03 -11.80
N ALA A 20 6.42 -8.16 -10.94
CA ALA A 20 7.74 -8.32 -10.33
C ALA A 20 7.83 -9.63 -9.51
N ILE A 21 6.81 -9.93 -8.70
CA ILE A 21 6.77 -11.18 -7.91
C ILE A 21 6.73 -12.42 -8.80
N GLN A 22 5.90 -12.42 -9.84
CA GLN A 22 5.87 -13.52 -10.80
C GLN A 22 7.24 -13.77 -11.45
N GLN A 23 8.04 -12.72 -11.67
CA GLN A 23 9.39 -12.88 -12.22
C GLN A 23 10.38 -13.40 -11.18
N LEU A 24 10.22 -13.06 -9.90
CA LEU A 24 11.04 -13.63 -8.82
C LEU A 24 10.83 -15.14 -8.65
N GLU A 25 9.65 -15.66 -8.99
CA GLU A 25 9.38 -17.11 -8.98
C GLU A 25 10.02 -17.85 -10.17
N ILE A 26 10.31 -17.13 -11.26
CA ILE A 26 10.86 -17.70 -12.49
C ILE A 26 12.39 -17.67 -12.49
N HIS A 27 12.99 -16.59 -11.98
CA HIS A 27 14.43 -16.41 -11.95
C HIS A 27 15.05 -17.01 -10.70
N THR A 28 16.19 -17.66 -10.85
CA THR A 28 16.97 -18.19 -9.73
C THR A 28 17.46 -17.03 -8.85
N PRO A 29 17.47 -17.18 -7.51
CA PRO A 29 18.19 -16.27 -6.64
C PRO A 29 19.64 -16.03 -7.13
N ASP A 30 20.17 -14.85 -6.85
CA ASP A 30 21.53 -14.40 -7.21
C ASP A 30 21.80 -14.13 -8.70
N THR A 31 20.79 -14.18 -9.58
CA THR A 31 20.92 -13.60 -10.93
C THR A 31 20.64 -12.10 -10.95
N ILE A 32 21.20 -11.40 -11.93
CA ILE A 32 20.95 -9.95 -12.13
C ILE A 32 19.46 -9.68 -12.32
N GLU A 33 18.75 -10.54 -13.05
CA GLU A 33 17.30 -10.43 -13.25
C GLU A 33 16.55 -10.57 -11.93
N TYR A 34 16.91 -11.55 -11.09
CA TYR A 34 16.30 -11.71 -9.77
C TYR A 34 16.50 -10.46 -8.90
N GLU A 35 17.73 -9.93 -8.85
CA GLU A 35 18.02 -8.69 -8.10
C GLU A 35 17.25 -7.47 -8.64
N MET A 36 17.10 -7.38 -9.96
CA MET A 36 16.34 -6.32 -10.61
C MET A 36 14.85 -6.39 -10.22
N PHE A 37 14.23 -7.56 -10.34
CA PHE A 37 12.82 -7.73 -9.97
C PHE A 37 12.58 -7.62 -8.47
N ARG A 38 13.55 -8.02 -7.64
CA ARG A 38 13.50 -7.85 -6.18
C ARG A 38 13.49 -6.37 -5.82
N SER A 39 14.38 -5.59 -6.44
CA SER A 39 14.44 -4.14 -6.25
C SER A 39 13.18 -3.44 -6.73
N ALA A 40 12.62 -3.87 -7.87
CA ALA A 40 11.35 -3.37 -8.38
C ALA A 40 10.19 -3.69 -7.42
N ALA A 41 10.11 -4.92 -6.89
CA ALA A 41 9.05 -5.31 -5.96
C ALA A 41 9.09 -4.50 -4.66
N ILE A 42 10.28 -4.28 -4.08
CA ILE A 42 10.45 -3.42 -2.90
C ILE A 42 10.02 -1.99 -3.22
N LYS A 43 10.40 -1.48 -4.40
CA LYS A 43 10.06 -0.10 -4.76
C LYS A 43 8.55 0.09 -4.95
N GLU A 44 7.89 -0.83 -5.62
CA GLU A 44 6.43 -0.77 -5.81
C GLU A 44 5.70 -0.93 -4.47
N PHE A 45 6.18 -1.77 -3.56
CA PHE A 45 5.63 -1.87 -2.21
C PHE A 45 5.64 -0.52 -1.47
N GLU A 46 6.76 0.22 -1.51
CA GLU A 46 6.84 1.55 -0.92
C GLU A 46 5.86 2.55 -1.56
N ILE A 47 5.79 2.55 -2.90
CA ILE A 47 4.93 3.47 -3.66
C ILE A 47 3.47 3.19 -3.34
N ILE A 48 3.05 1.92 -3.38
CA ILE A 48 1.68 1.51 -3.09
C ILE A 48 1.32 1.92 -1.66
N LEU A 49 2.18 1.67 -0.66
CA LEU A 49 1.94 2.10 0.72
C LEU A 49 1.66 3.60 0.81
N GLU A 50 2.53 4.42 0.21
CA GLU A 50 2.37 5.88 0.24
C GLU A 50 1.08 6.33 -0.44
N GLN A 51 0.80 5.82 -1.65
CA GLN A 51 -0.40 6.17 -2.41
C GLN A 51 -1.68 5.73 -1.71
N SER A 52 -1.71 4.52 -1.14
CA SER A 52 -2.85 4.02 -0.37
C SER A 52 -3.18 4.93 0.80
N GLY A 53 -2.18 5.34 1.60
CA GLY A 53 -2.40 6.28 2.70
C GLY A 53 -2.87 7.65 2.22
N LYS A 54 -2.31 8.16 1.11
CA LYS A 54 -2.70 9.46 0.53
C LYS A 54 -4.15 9.45 0.03
N LEU A 55 -4.52 8.46 -0.78
CA LEU A 55 -5.85 8.33 -1.36
C LEU A 55 -6.91 8.06 -0.29
N LEU A 56 -6.57 7.27 0.72
CA LEU A 56 -7.48 6.98 1.82
C LEU A 56 -7.80 8.22 2.68
N ARG A 57 -6.86 9.17 2.82
CA ARG A 57 -7.17 10.48 3.42
C ARG A 57 -8.24 11.23 2.65
N HIS A 58 -8.23 11.18 1.32
CA HIS A 58 -9.27 11.82 0.52
C HIS A 58 -10.64 11.22 0.81
N CYS A 59 -10.75 9.89 0.88
CA CYS A 59 -11.98 9.24 1.32
C CYS A 59 -12.38 9.74 2.71
N LEU A 60 -11.45 9.88 3.66
CA LEU A 60 -11.79 10.20 5.07
C LEU A 60 -12.34 11.61 5.31
N LYS A 61 -12.19 12.54 4.37
CA LYS A 61 -12.55 13.96 4.58
C LYS A 61 -13.99 14.22 5.05
N PRO A 62 -15.04 13.52 4.59
CA PRO A 62 -16.42 13.74 5.05
C PRO A 62 -16.65 13.47 6.55
N TRP A 63 -15.78 12.67 7.19
CA TRP A 63 -15.92 12.33 8.63
C TRP A 63 -15.14 13.28 9.55
N PHE A 64 -14.50 14.31 9.00
CA PHE A 64 -13.71 15.27 9.77
C PHE A 64 -14.22 16.70 9.59
N ALA A 65 -14.06 17.51 10.63
CA ALA A 65 -14.51 18.90 10.63
C ALA A 65 -13.79 19.80 9.62
N SER A 66 -12.63 19.39 9.09
CA SER A 66 -11.91 20.09 8.03
C SER A 66 -10.90 19.18 7.33
N ALA A 67 -10.57 19.49 6.07
CA ALA A 67 -9.50 18.79 5.34
C ALA A 67 -8.15 18.84 6.10
N LYS A 68 -7.85 19.97 6.74
CA LYS A 68 -6.63 20.14 7.57
C LYS A 68 -6.57 19.19 8.76
N ALA A 69 -7.71 18.76 9.30
CA ALA A 69 -7.73 17.77 10.38
C ALA A 69 -7.30 16.40 9.88
N VAL A 70 -7.72 16.01 8.66
CA VAL A 70 -7.32 14.76 8.02
C VAL A 70 -5.83 14.76 7.67
N ASP A 71 -5.30 15.87 7.18
CA ASP A 71 -3.89 15.99 6.79
C ASP A 71 -2.94 15.80 7.99
N ARG A 72 -3.40 16.07 9.21
CA ARG A 72 -2.62 15.88 10.44
C ARG A 72 -2.56 14.43 10.92
N LEU A 73 -3.42 13.55 10.41
CA LEU A 73 -3.40 12.15 10.81
C LEU A 73 -2.04 11.52 10.45
N THR A 74 -1.50 10.68 11.31
CA THR A 74 -0.40 9.78 10.95
C THR A 74 -0.91 8.68 10.02
N PHE A 75 0.01 7.97 9.34
CA PHE A 75 -0.36 6.83 8.51
C PHE A 75 -1.21 5.80 9.27
N LYS A 76 -0.79 5.42 10.48
CA LYS A 76 -1.52 4.43 11.29
C LYS A 76 -2.91 4.93 11.69
N GLU A 77 -3.06 6.22 11.97
CA GLU A 77 -4.37 6.81 12.26
C GLU A 77 -5.29 6.78 11.04
N VAL A 78 -4.80 7.07 9.84
CA VAL A 78 -5.60 6.97 8.60
C VAL A 78 -6.24 5.59 8.46
N PHE A 79 -5.47 4.52 8.63
CA PHE A 79 -6.01 3.14 8.51
C PHE A 79 -6.96 2.78 9.65
N ARG A 80 -6.70 3.23 10.88
CA ARG A 80 -7.63 3.05 12.00
C ARG A 80 -8.95 3.77 11.79
N TYR A 81 -8.92 5.00 11.27
CA TYR A 81 -10.14 5.73 10.93
C TYR A 81 -10.88 5.10 9.76
N ALA A 82 -10.16 4.56 8.78
CA ALA A 82 -10.78 3.83 7.67
C ALA A 82 -11.54 2.59 8.17
N ALA A 83 -10.97 1.83 9.11
CA ALA A 83 -11.68 0.72 9.75
C ALA A 83 -12.87 1.20 10.59
N LYS A 84 -12.70 2.29 11.36
CA LYS A 84 -13.77 2.89 12.17
C LYS A 84 -14.99 3.32 11.34
N HIS A 85 -14.78 3.69 10.08
CA HIS A 85 -15.82 4.16 9.16
C HIS A 85 -16.16 3.13 8.08
N ASP A 86 -15.86 1.85 8.32
CA ASP A 86 -16.22 0.71 7.47
C ASP A 86 -15.72 0.81 6.01
N LEU A 87 -14.66 1.59 5.76
CA LEU A 87 -13.98 1.61 4.45
C LEU A 87 -13.16 0.34 4.22
N ILE A 88 -12.64 -0.22 5.30
CA ILE A 88 -11.92 -1.50 5.35
C ILE A 88 -12.31 -2.21 6.65
N ASP A 89 -12.08 -3.52 6.76
CA ASP A 89 -12.25 -4.23 8.03
C ASP A 89 -11.07 -4.01 8.99
N LEU A 90 -11.26 -4.40 10.26
CA LEU A 90 -10.26 -4.23 11.31
C LEU A 90 -8.98 -5.04 11.02
N GLU A 91 -9.12 -6.26 10.50
CA GLU A 91 -8.00 -7.14 10.22
C GLU A 91 -7.10 -6.56 9.11
N SER A 92 -7.71 -6.03 8.06
CA SER A 92 -7.06 -5.29 6.98
C SER A 92 -6.31 -4.08 7.55
N SER A 93 -6.95 -3.27 8.40
CA SER A 93 -6.27 -2.16 9.07
C SER A 93 -5.03 -2.62 9.85
N GLU A 94 -5.11 -3.72 10.60
CA GLU A 94 -3.97 -4.29 11.32
C GLU A 94 -2.84 -4.72 10.37
N ARG A 95 -3.18 -5.37 9.25
CA ARG A 95 -2.19 -5.71 8.21
C ARG A 95 -1.51 -4.48 7.61
N TRP A 96 -2.24 -3.40 7.34
CA TRP A 96 -1.66 -2.14 6.86
C TRP A 96 -0.68 -1.50 7.86
N LEU A 97 -0.95 -1.64 9.15
CA LEU A 97 -0.02 -1.22 10.21
C LEU A 97 1.28 -2.05 10.17
N ILE A 98 1.17 -3.37 9.98
CA ILE A 98 2.33 -4.27 9.82
C ILE A 98 3.15 -3.90 8.60
N TYR A 99 2.51 -3.65 7.45
CA TYR A 99 3.21 -3.22 6.23
C TYR A 99 3.96 -1.90 6.43
N ARG A 100 3.36 -0.95 7.16
CA ARG A 100 4.02 0.33 7.48
C ARG A 100 5.24 0.15 8.39
N ASP A 101 5.13 -0.73 9.39
CA ASP A 101 6.23 -1.01 10.31
C ASP A 101 7.36 -1.75 9.59
N ASN A 102 7.03 -2.70 8.72
CA ASN A 102 7.98 -3.31 7.81
C ASN A 102 8.70 -2.22 6.99
N ARG A 103 7.99 -1.30 6.32
CA ARG A 103 8.58 -0.16 5.57
C ARG A 103 9.49 0.77 6.39
N ASN A 104 9.26 0.92 7.68
CA ASN A 104 10.15 1.74 8.51
C ASN A 104 11.45 0.99 8.82
N ASN A 105 11.37 -0.32 8.98
CA ASN A 105 12.54 -1.18 9.20
C ASN A 105 13.32 -1.40 7.90
N THR A 106 12.63 -1.47 6.74
CA THR A 106 13.23 -1.63 5.40
C THR A 106 14.23 -0.54 5.05
N ALA A 107 13.97 0.70 5.46
CA ALA A 107 14.80 1.86 5.14
C ALA A 107 16.13 1.91 5.93
N HIS A 108 16.25 1.13 7.00
CA HIS A 108 17.41 1.16 7.90
C HIS A 108 18.35 -0.05 7.73
N ASP A 109 17.91 -1.11 7.06
CA ASP A 109 18.63 -2.39 7.02
C ASP A 109 18.63 -2.96 5.60
N TYR A 110 19.45 -2.39 4.70
CA TYR A 110 19.56 -2.75 3.28
C TYR A 110 20.17 -4.16 3.01
N GLY A 111 20.08 -5.11 3.94
CA GLY A 111 20.63 -6.45 3.85
C GLY A 111 19.80 -7.47 3.05
N VAL A 112 20.38 -8.66 2.81
CA VAL A 112 19.73 -9.79 2.10
C VAL A 112 18.52 -10.33 2.89
N ASN A 113 18.67 -10.51 4.20
CA ASN A 113 17.63 -11.03 5.11
C ASN A 113 16.36 -10.16 5.14
N PHE A 114 16.51 -8.88 4.85
CA PHE A 114 15.46 -7.88 4.94
C PHE A 114 14.44 -7.97 3.77
N ALA A 115 14.91 -8.28 2.57
CA ALA A 115 13.98 -8.52 1.45
C ALA A 115 13.18 -9.80 1.62
N GLU A 116 13.74 -10.87 2.17
CA GLU A 116 12.97 -12.10 2.37
C GLU A 116 11.74 -11.90 3.27
N ALA A 117 11.89 -11.10 4.34
CA ALA A 117 10.78 -10.78 5.23
C ALA A 117 9.70 -9.96 4.51
N THR A 118 10.09 -9.01 3.67
CA THR A 118 9.16 -8.18 2.88
C THR A 118 8.48 -9.00 1.79
N LEU A 119 9.24 -9.82 1.05
CA LEU A 119 8.75 -10.70 -0.01
C LEU A 119 7.64 -11.64 0.48
N LYS A 120 7.76 -12.15 1.72
CA LYS A 120 6.72 -12.99 2.36
C LYS A 120 5.40 -12.26 2.60
N LEU A 121 5.42 -10.93 2.77
CA LEU A 121 4.22 -10.11 2.98
C LEU A 121 3.53 -9.74 1.66
N LEU A 122 4.28 -9.74 0.55
CA LEU A 122 3.80 -9.15 -0.71
C LEU A 122 2.55 -9.82 -1.30
N PRO A 123 2.35 -11.16 -1.24
CA PRO A 123 1.13 -11.77 -1.77
C PRO A 123 -0.14 -11.24 -1.07
N GLN A 124 -0.14 -11.16 0.25
CA GLN A 124 -1.26 -10.61 1.02
C GLN A 124 -1.38 -9.10 0.82
N PHE A 125 -0.25 -8.38 0.77
CA PHE A 125 -0.23 -6.95 0.50
C PHE A 125 -0.88 -6.60 -0.84
N ILE A 126 -0.63 -7.37 -1.91
CA ILE A 126 -1.28 -7.17 -3.20
C ILE A 126 -2.80 -7.33 -3.08
N ALA A 127 -3.27 -8.35 -2.37
CA ALA A 127 -4.69 -8.60 -2.17
C ALA A 127 -5.34 -7.42 -1.42
N ASP A 128 -4.71 -6.96 -0.32
CA ASP A 128 -5.19 -5.84 0.47
C ASP A 128 -5.15 -4.52 -0.32
N ALA A 129 -4.08 -4.26 -1.08
CA ALA A 129 -3.95 -3.09 -1.94
C ALA A 129 -4.99 -3.08 -3.05
N SER A 130 -5.27 -4.23 -3.66
CA SER A 130 -6.31 -4.38 -4.69
C SER A 130 -7.71 -4.16 -4.12
N ALA A 131 -7.99 -4.70 -2.93
CA ALA A 131 -9.27 -4.48 -2.24
C ALA A 131 -9.45 -3.00 -1.87
N LEU A 132 -8.40 -2.37 -1.31
CA LEU A 132 -8.41 -0.96 -0.98
C LEU A 132 -8.61 -0.09 -2.22
N GLU A 133 -7.91 -0.36 -3.31
CA GLU A 133 -8.07 0.35 -4.59
C GLU A 133 -9.54 0.33 -5.06
N GLN A 134 -10.22 -0.81 -4.95
CA GLN A 134 -11.63 -0.92 -5.28
C GLN A 134 -12.54 -0.12 -4.34
N THR A 135 -12.21 -0.03 -3.05
CA THR A 135 -12.91 0.86 -2.10
C THR A 135 -12.70 2.32 -2.49
N LEU A 136 -11.45 2.73 -2.71
CA LEU A 136 -11.08 4.10 -3.06
C LEU A 136 -11.80 4.58 -4.33
N ARG A 137 -11.90 3.73 -5.35
CA ARG A 137 -12.60 4.05 -6.61
C ARG A 137 -14.10 4.31 -6.43
N ARG A 138 -14.70 3.80 -5.34
CA ARG A 138 -16.11 4.03 -4.99
C ARG A 138 -16.31 5.25 -4.10
N CYS A 139 -15.24 5.80 -3.52
CA CYS A 139 -15.33 7.06 -2.77
C CYS A 139 -15.57 8.22 -3.74
N ASP A 140 -16.51 9.07 -3.36
CA ASP A 140 -16.65 10.40 -3.93
C ASP A 140 -16.00 11.42 -3.00
N TYR A 141 -15.50 12.52 -3.58
CA TYR A 141 -14.94 13.64 -2.82
C TYR A 141 -15.37 14.99 -3.43
N ASP A 142 -15.55 15.99 -2.56
CA ASP A 142 -15.96 17.38 -2.88
C ASP A 142 -14.76 18.32 -3.11
#